data_AF-A0A1V5V746-F1
#
_entry.id   AF-A0A1V5V746-F1
#
_cell.length_a   1.000
_cell.length_b   1.000
_cell.length_c   1.000
_cell.angle_alpha   90.00
_cell.angle_beta   90.00
_cell.angle_gamma   90.00
#
_symmetry.space_group_name_H-M   'P 1'
#
loop_
_entity.id
_entity.type
_entity.pdbx_description
1 polymer ?
#
loop_
_entity_poly.entity_id
_entity_poly.type
_entity_poly.pdbx_seq_one_letter_code
_entity_poly.pdbx_strand_id
1 'polypeptide(L)'
;MTKQKDRKTCINAGLAGAAGDVVSRYGSGVKEHIVAYGGVDNETGQTSKRSLKKISNYNRGNSDALNYDRVTKSQAGFSAEVKEVARRRAEEVIQGKKPTTVRTDDISGHMNDPLFDITSVISSNGDPISGASIQMKFMGSSPENAVDKMLGKSFQKYIDNNVKIMVPSDYYDGMKAELQKKIVSLEKKIERLKEQGKTDVLKQAQLDKYKVLDKNLQKSKVSNKEALEARNTPRLSTAKDVLRTGHRAGVKQAKTGALKMPVCCTVRLARKKEVIPISISAGWMRTWKQKRHWSSVAITARTY
;
A
#
# COMPACT_ATOMS: atom_id res chain seq x y z
N MET A 1 13.76 -40.47 24.90
CA MET A 1 12.67 -39.46 24.99
C MET A 1 13.14 -38.00 24.99
N THR A 2 14.39 -37.70 25.37
CA THR A 2 14.96 -36.33 25.46
C THR A 2 15.13 -35.64 24.10
N LYS A 3 15.77 -36.26 23.11
CA LYS A 3 16.01 -35.67 21.77
C LYS A 3 14.76 -35.13 21.04
N GLN A 4 13.61 -35.79 21.21
CA GLN A 4 12.35 -35.37 20.57
C GLN A 4 11.72 -34.16 21.29
N LYS A 5 11.89 -34.07 22.61
CA LYS A 5 11.45 -32.91 23.41
C LYS A 5 12.33 -31.69 23.08
N ASP A 6 13.65 -31.88 23.00
CA ASP A 6 14.60 -30.82 22.67
C ASP A 6 14.38 -30.27 21.24
N ARG A 7 14.08 -31.15 20.27
CA ARG A 7 13.72 -30.75 18.91
C ARG A 7 12.43 -29.92 18.87
N LYS A 8 11.40 -30.31 19.64
CA LYS A 8 10.14 -29.54 19.75
C LYS A 8 10.39 -28.17 20.39
N THR A 9 11.20 -28.10 21.44
CA THR A 9 11.58 -26.84 22.10
C THR A 9 12.32 -25.90 21.15
N CYS A 10 13.28 -26.41 20.37
CA CYS A 10 14.01 -25.63 19.38
C CYS A 10 13.10 -25.11 18.25
N ILE A 11 12.19 -25.95 17.74
CA ILE A 11 11.18 -25.54 16.74
C ILE A 11 10.26 -24.46 17.31
N ASN A 12 9.78 -24.63 18.55
CA ASN A 12 8.91 -23.67 19.20
C ASN A 12 9.62 -22.33 19.46
N ALA A 13 10.88 -22.36 19.90
CA ALA A 13 11.69 -21.16 20.07
C ALA A 13 11.94 -20.44 18.74
N GLY A 14 12.23 -21.18 17.66
CA GLY A 14 12.37 -20.63 16.31
C GLY A 14 11.08 -20.07 15.73
N LEU A 15 9.92 -20.66 16.06
CA LEU A 15 8.60 -20.14 15.73
C LEU A 15 8.28 -18.87 16.51
N ALA A 16 8.54 -18.86 17.82
CA ALA A 16 8.35 -17.69 18.67
C ALA A 16 9.24 -16.51 18.24
N GLY A 17 10.52 -16.77 17.94
CA GLY A 17 11.43 -15.76 17.41
C GLY A 17 10.99 -15.21 16.05
N ALA A 18 10.56 -16.08 15.12
CA ALA A 18 10.05 -15.65 13.82
C ALA A 18 8.73 -14.86 13.93
N ALA A 19 7.84 -15.25 14.84
CA ALA A 19 6.62 -14.50 15.12
C ALA A 19 6.93 -13.14 15.76
N GLY A 20 7.87 -13.08 16.70
CA GLY A 20 8.33 -11.85 17.33
C GLY A 20 8.93 -10.86 16.34
N ASP A 21 9.77 -11.34 15.41
CA ASP A 21 10.35 -10.51 14.34
C ASP A 21 9.28 -9.95 13.39
N VAL A 22 8.29 -10.77 12.99
CA VAL A 22 7.16 -10.29 12.18
C VAL A 22 6.36 -9.23 12.92
N VAL A 23 5.98 -9.47 14.18
CA VAL A 23 5.22 -8.49 14.98
C VAL A 23 6.00 -7.19 15.13
N SER A 24 7.29 -7.26 15.42
CA SER A 24 8.15 -6.10 15.58
C SER A 24 8.23 -5.28 14.29
N ARG A 25 8.63 -5.89 13.16
CA ARG A 25 8.79 -5.15 11.89
C ARG A 25 7.49 -4.53 11.38
N TYR A 26 6.39 -5.27 11.46
CA TYR A 26 5.10 -4.75 11.03
C TYR A 26 4.55 -3.69 12.00
N GLY A 27 4.83 -3.81 13.31
CA GLY A 27 4.54 -2.78 14.31
C GLY A 27 5.29 -1.48 14.02
N SER A 28 6.58 -1.56 13.73
CA SER A 28 7.39 -0.42 13.30
C SER A 28 6.91 0.14 11.95
N GLY A 29 6.43 -0.70 11.03
CA GLY A 29 5.77 -0.24 9.79
C GLY A 29 4.46 0.52 10.04
N VAL A 30 3.65 0.11 11.03
CA VAL A 30 2.46 0.83 11.48
C VAL A 30 2.82 2.19 12.08
N LYS A 31 3.90 2.26 12.86
CA LYS A 31 4.42 3.49 13.44
C LYS A 31 4.69 4.55 12.36
N GLU A 32 5.30 4.19 11.23
CA GLU A 32 5.56 5.14 10.12
C GLU A 32 4.28 5.81 9.59
N HIS A 33 3.14 5.11 9.57
CA HIS A 33 1.85 5.72 9.19
C HIS A 33 1.30 6.68 10.26
N ILE A 34 1.51 6.37 11.54
CA ILE A 34 1.09 7.22 12.67
C ILE A 34 1.94 8.49 12.70
N VAL A 35 3.26 8.37 12.51
CA VAL A 35 4.18 9.51 12.39
C VAL A 35 3.78 10.39 11.22
N ALA A 36 3.44 9.82 10.06
CA ALA A 36 2.98 10.58 8.91
C ALA A 36 1.68 11.37 9.18
N TYR A 37 0.77 10.82 10.00
CA TYR A 37 -0.43 11.51 10.43
C TYR A 37 -0.14 12.67 11.39
N GLY A 38 0.61 12.41 12.46
CA GLY A 38 0.89 13.36 13.54
C GLY A 38 1.93 14.41 13.18
N GLY A 39 2.97 14.00 12.44
CA GLY A 39 4.15 14.80 12.10
C GLY A 39 5.27 14.74 13.13
N VAL A 40 5.16 13.89 14.15
CA VAL A 40 6.17 13.75 15.21
C VAL A 40 6.54 12.28 15.32
N ASP A 41 7.83 12.00 15.22
CA ASP A 41 8.41 10.71 15.55
C ASP A 41 8.93 10.74 16.99
N ASN A 42 8.17 10.13 17.90
CA ASN A 42 8.54 10.07 19.32
C ASN A 42 9.73 9.15 19.60
N GLU A 43 10.13 8.28 18.66
CA GLU A 43 11.30 7.40 18.85
C GLU A 43 12.61 8.14 18.52
N THR A 44 12.56 9.07 17.57
CA THR A 44 13.75 9.81 17.11
C THR A 44 13.74 11.28 17.54
N GLY A 45 12.62 11.78 18.08
CA GLY A 45 12.41 13.19 18.41
C GLY A 45 12.23 14.09 17.17
N GLN A 46 12.21 13.53 15.96
CA GLN A 46 12.12 14.31 14.73
C GLN A 46 10.69 14.80 14.50
N THR A 47 10.57 16.08 14.13
CA THR A 47 9.29 16.70 13.77
C THR A 47 9.29 17.05 12.29
N SER A 48 8.38 16.45 11.52
CA SER A 48 8.18 16.76 10.10
C SER A 48 7.52 18.12 9.93
N LYS A 49 7.95 18.89 8.92
CA LYS A 49 7.38 20.23 8.67
C LYS A 49 5.91 20.18 8.26
N ARG A 50 5.52 19.10 7.55
CA ARG A 50 4.17 18.82 7.07
C ARG A 50 3.73 17.42 7.52
N SER A 51 2.50 17.32 8.02
CA SER A 51 1.84 16.06 8.38
C SER A 51 0.45 16.00 7.77
N LEU A 52 -0.15 14.82 7.66
CA LEU A 52 -1.51 14.69 7.10
C LEU A 52 -2.52 15.52 7.90
N LYS A 53 -2.39 15.57 9.23
CA LYS A 53 -3.23 16.40 10.10
C LYS A 53 -3.02 17.90 9.86
N LYS A 54 -1.79 18.34 9.60
CA LYS A 54 -1.49 19.75 9.32
C LYS A 54 -1.99 20.16 7.93
N ILE A 55 -1.74 19.31 6.92
CA ILE A 55 -2.16 19.54 5.54
C ILE A 55 -3.68 19.63 5.51
N SER A 56 -4.40 18.59 5.94
CA SER A 56 -5.54 18.71 6.86
C SER A 56 -6.32 20.02 6.92
N ASN A 57 -5.69 20.96 7.61
CA ASN A 57 -6.26 22.20 8.09
C ASN A 57 -5.86 23.41 7.22
N TYR A 58 -5.09 23.21 6.15
CA TYR A 58 -4.79 24.30 5.21
C TYR A 58 -6.08 24.82 4.60
N ASN A 59 -6.16 26.15 4.50
CA ASN A 59 -7.29 26.85 3.94
C ASN A 59 -7.52 26.44 2.47
N ARG A 60 -8.79 26.20 2.11
CA ARG A 60 -9.24 25.86 0.75
C ARG A 60 -10.20 26.90 0.17
N GLY A 61 -10.51 27.93 0.95
CA GLY A 61 -11.61 28.85 0.65
C GLY A 61 -12.97 28.18 0.80
N ASN A 62 -14.01 28.87 0.32
CA ASN A 62 -15.37 28.34 0.25
C ASN A 62 -15.44 27.17 -0.75
N SER A 63 -16.26 26.15 -0.48
CA SER A 63 -16.53 25.04 -1.39
C SER A 63 -17.01 25.49 -2.77
N ASP A 64 -17.72 26.62 -2.82
CA ASP A 64 -18.30 27.14 -4.05
C ASP A 64 -17.31 28.02 -4.83
N ALA A 65 -16.11 28.24 -4.30
CA ALA A 65 -15.09 29.01 -4.99
C ALA A 65 -14.59 28.23 -6.21
N LEU A 66 -14.52 28.90 -7.37
CA LEU A 66 -14.00 28.34 -8.64
C LEU A 66 -12.63 27.67 -8.51
N ASN A 67 -11.83 28.09 -7.53
CA ASN A 67 -10.48 27.56 -7.29
C ASN A 67 -10.42 26.42 -6.26
N TYR A 68 -11.53 26.07 -5.60
CA TYR A 68 -11.57 25.09 -4.52
C TYR A 68 -10.95 23.76 -4.94
N ASP A 69 -11.35 23.22 -6.09
CA ASP A 69 -10.85 21.95 -6.62
C ASP A 69 -9.36 22.01 -6.97
N ARG A 70 -8.91 23.13 -7.53
CA ARG A 70 -7.50 23.32 -7.90
C ARG A 70 -6.61 23.35 -6.65
N VAL A 71 -7.03 24.10 -5.63
CA VAL A 71 -6.32 24.19 -4.35
C VAL A 71 -6.33 22.84 -3.63
N THR A 72 -7.47 22.16 -3.64
CA THR A 72 -7.62 20.81 -3.10
C THR A 72 -6.65 19.83 -3.72
N LYS A 73 -6.58 19.79 -5.06
CA LYS A 73 -5.68 18.89 -5.80
C LYS A 73 -4.22 19.18 -5.49
N SER A 74 -3.85 20.47 -5.40
CA SER A 74 -2.50 20.87 -5.00
C SER A 74 -2.14 20.37 -3.60
N GLN A 75 -3.03 20.58 -2.63
CA GLN A 75 -2.81 20.13 -1.25
C GLN A 75 -2.88 18.60 -1.09
N ALA A 76 -3.65 17.92 -1.95
CA ALA A 76 -3.63 16.47 -2.06
C ALA A 76 -2.27 15.96 -2.57
N GLY A 77 -1.59 16.71 -3.44
CA GLY A 77 -0.19 16.43 -3.83
C GLY A 77 0.74 16.35 -2.61
N PHE A 78 0.67 17.33 -1.71
CA PHE A 78 1.44 17.28 -0.45
C PHE A 78 1.06 16.09 0.43
N SER A 79 -0.23 15.74 0.47
CA SER A 79 -0.71 14.58 1.24
C SER A 79 -0.20 13.27 0.63
N ALA A 80 -0.10 13.20 -0.69
CA ALA A 80 0.48 12.07 -1.40
C ALA A 80 1.94 11.88 -1.01
N GLU A 81 2.73 12.95 -0.92
CA GLU A 81 4.17 12.87 -0.59
C GLU A 81 4.38 12.27 0.79
N VAL A 82 3.64 12.79 1.79
CA VAL A 82 3.66 12.28 3.16
C VAL A 82 3.30 10.79 3.20
N LYS A 83 2.28 10.37 2.45
CA LYS A 83 1.88 8.96 2.38
C LYS A 83 2.86 8.07 1.63
N GLU A 84 3.45 8.57 0.54
CA GLU A 84 4.42 7.82 -0.26
C GLU A 84 5.65 7.50 0.58
N VAL A 85 6.19 8.49 1.30
CA VAL A 85 7.32 8.31 2.21
C VAL A 85 6.96 7.33 3.33
N ALA A 86 5.79 7.49 3.98
CA ALA A 86 5.35 6.57 5.01
C ALA A 86 5.24 5.12 4.51
N ARG A 87 4.68 4.91 3.31
CA ARG A 87 4.56 3.58 2.68
C ARG A 87 5.93 3.04 2.24
N ARG A 88 6.90 3.87 1.87
CA ARG A 88 8.26 3.43 1.54
C ARG A 88 9.02 3.00 2.79
N ARG A 89 9.04 3.85 3.81
CA ARG A 89 9.66 3.56 5.11
C ARG A 89 9.05 2.32 5.76
N ALA A 90 7.72 2.18 5.72
CA ALA A 90 7.05 0.98 6.22
C ALA A 90 7.52 -0.30 5.51
N GLU A 91 7.68 -0.29 4.18
CA GLU A 91 8.23 -1.47 3.47
C GLU A 91 9.71 -1.70 3.78
N GLU A 92 10.52 -0.65 3.92
CA GLU A 92 11.94 -0.77 4.30
C GLU A 92 12.06 -1.50 5.65
N VAL A 93 11.27 -1.06 6.63
CA VAL A 93 11.21 -1.67 7.96
C VAL A 93 10.67 -3.11 7.92
N ILE A 94 9.61 -3.37 7.15
CA ILE A 94 9.07 -4.73 6.96
C ILE A 94 10.12 -5.67 6.35
N GLN A 95 10.97 -5.15 5.46
CA GLN A 95 12.09 -5.89 4.88
C GLN A 95 13.27 -6.08 5.85
N GLY A 96 13.22 -5.48 7.05
CA GLY A 96 14.32 -5.50 8.03
C GLY A 96 15.44 -4.50 7.72
N LYS A 97 15.18 -3.52 6.86
CA LYS A 97 16.11 -2.42 6.55
C LYS A 97 15.81 -1.22 7.44
N LYS A 98 16.84 -0.42 7.72
CA LYS A 98 16.63 0.89 8.35
C LYS A 98 15.94 1.83 7.35
N PRO A 99 14.94 2.60 7.78
CA PRO A 99 14.22 3.47 6.86
C PRO A 99 15.09 4.66 6.46
N THR A 100 15.44 4.76 5.17
CA THR A 100 16.30 5.82 4.62
C THR A 100 15.54 6.79 3.74
N THR A 101 14.30 6.47 3.37
CA THR A 101 13.47 7.38 2.59
C THR A 101 13.05 8.59 3.44
N VAL A 102 13.35 9.79 2.96
CA VAL A 102 13.06 11.08 3.61
C VAL A 102 12.50 12.05 2.57
N ARG A 103 11.61 12.96 2.99
CA ARG A 103 11.17 14.08 2.16
C ARG A 103 12.29 15.12 2.10
N THR A 104 12.58 15.66 0.92
CA THR A 104 13.62 16.68 0.77
C THR A 104 13.38 17.89 1.69
N ASP A 105 12.11 18.30 1.85
CA ASP A 105 11.70 19.40 2.74
C ASP A 105 12.09 19.22 4.21
N ASP A 106 12.19 17.97 4.67
CA ASP A 106 12.48 17.64 6.07
C ASP A 106 14.01 17.53 6.32
N ILE A 107 14.84 17.68 5.27
CA ILE A 107 16.29 17.80 5.37
C ILE A 107 16.65 19.26 5.66
N SER A 108 17.56 19.49 6.61
CA SER A 108 18.08 20.83 6.93
C SER A 108 18.81 21.42 5.71
N GLY A 109 18.44 22.62 5.28
CA GLY A 109 19.08 23.34 4.16
C GLY A 109 18.42 23.13 2.79
N HIS A 110 17.61 22.09 2.59
CA HIS A 110 16.94 21.79 1.32
C HIS A 110 15.45 22.16 1.33
N MET A 111 15.14 23.33 1.90
CA MET A 111 13.75 23.80 1.92
C MET A 111 13.30 24.19 0.51
N ASN A 112 12.26 23.53 -0.02
CA ASN A 112 11.69 23.81 -1.34
C ASN A 112 12.69 23.58 -2.49
N ASP A 113 13.28 22.38 -2.54
CA ASP A 113 14.11 21.97 -3.68
C ASP A 113 13.26 21.97 -4.99
N PRO A 114 13.67 22.69 -6.04
CA PRO A 114 12.89 22.81 -7.28
C PRO A 114 12.85 21.53 -8.13
N LEU A 115 13.64 20.51 -7.79
CA LEU A 115 13.85 19.30 -8.59
C LEU A 115 13.46 17.99 -7.90
N PHE A 116 13.46 17.92 -6.57
CA PHE A 116 13.28 16.65 -5.85
C PHE A 116 12.35 16.75 -4.63
N ASP A 117 11.32 15.90 -4.55
CA ASP A 117 10.40 15.86 -3.40
C ASP A 117 10.77 14.78 -2.37
N ILE A 118 11.30 13.65 -2.86
CA ILE A 118 11.63 12.47 -2.05
C ILE A 118 13.04 12.03 -2.39
N THR A 119 13.85 11.72 -1.37
CA THR A 119 15.15 11.07 -1.56
C THR A 119 15.25 9.81 -0.69
N SER A 120 15.87 8.77 -1.23
CA SER A 120 16.21 7.56 -0.47
C SER A 120 17.67 7.52 -0.04
N VAL A 121 18.52 8.43 -0.55
CA VAL A 121 19.95 8.51 -0.20
C VAL A 121 20.38 9.98 -0.11
N ILE A 122 21.03 10.31 1.00
CA ILE A 122 21.63 11.62 1.26
C ILE A 122 23.15 11.45 1.13
N SER A 123 23.81 12.37 0.43
CA SER A 123 25.26 12.46 0.32
C SER A 123 25.90 12.71 1.70
N SER A 124 27.20 12.46 1.85
CA SER A 124 27.96 12.81 3.06
C SER A 124 27.84 14.30 3.43
N ASN A 125 27.53 15.15 2.44
CA ASN A 125 27.43 16.59 2.58
C ASN A 125 26.01 17.06 2.96
N GLY A 126 25.04 16.15 3.10
CA GLY A 126 23.65 16.49 3.39
C GLY A 126 22.76 16.68 2.15
N ASP A 127 23.32 16.59 0.94
CA ASP A 127 22.59 16.82 -0.31
C ASP A 127 21.83 15.58 -0.83
N PRO A 128 20.63 15.74 -1.43
CA PRO A 128 19.94 14.67 -2.14
C PRO A 128 20.69 14.20 -3.38
N ILE A 129 20.89 12.88 -3.54
CA ILE A 129 21.55 12.32 -4.74
C ILE A 129 20.55 12.17 -5.88
N SER A 130 20.77 12.85 -7.01
CA SER A 130 19.87 12.85 -8.19
C SER A 130 19.40 11.44 -8.65
N GLY A 131 20.27 10.42 -8.56
CA GLY A 131 19.92 9.03 -8.90
C GLY A 131 18.97 8.33 -7.91
N ALA A 132 18.93 8.80 -6.66
CA ALA A 132 18.08 8.29 -5.58
C ALA A 132 16.92 9.23 -5.21
N SER A 133 16.92 10.43 -5.78
CA SER A 133 15.89 11.44 -5.63
C SER A 133 14.82 11.31 -6.72
N ILE A 134 13.58 11.62 -6.35
CA ILE A 134 12.42 11.47 -7.23
C ILE A 134 11.51 12.69 -7.05
N GLN A 135 11.05 13.26 -8.17
CA GLN A 135 9.99 14.26 -8.18
C GLN A 135 8.65 13.54 -8.30
N MET A 136 7.71 13.82 -7.42
CA MET A 136 6.37 13.28 -7.49
C MET A 136 5.38 14.30 -8.04
N LYS A 137 4.58 13.90 -9.03
CA LYS A 137 3.65 14.82 -9.71
C LYS A 137 2.25 14.22 -9.85
N PHE A 138 1.33 14.75 -9.06
CA PHE A 138 -0.10 14.43 -9.10
C PHE A 138 -0.82 15.51 -9.92
N MET A 139 -0.99 15.26 -11.22
CA MET A 139 -1.61 16.21 -12.14
C MET A 139 -2.34 15.53 -13.29
N GLY A 140 -3.14 16.33 -14.00
CA GLY A 140 -3.97 15.86 -15.10
C GLY A 140 -5.35 15.43 -14.62
N SER A 141 -6.37 15.71 -15.43
CA SER A 141 -7.72 15.16 -15.25
C SER A 141 -7.81 13.70 -15.69
N SER A 142 -6.90 13.26 -16.55
CA SER A 142 -6.77 11.89 -17.06
C SER A 142 -5.29 11.55 -17.33
N PRO A 143 -4.95 10.27 -17.54
CA PRO A 143 -3.59 9.84 -17.91
C PRO A 143 -3.05 10.53 -19.17
N GLU A 144 -3.89 10.69 -20.20
CA GLU A 144 -3.54 11.35 -21.47
C GLU A 144 -3.18 12.82 -21.22
N ASN A 145 -4.03 13.53 -20.47
CA ASN A 145 -3.83 14.93 -20.12
C ASN A 145 -2.57 15.13 -19.28
N ALA A 146 -2.25 14.15 -18.41
CA ALA A 146 -1.03 14.16 -17.61
C ALA A 146 0.22 14.02 -18.50
N VAL A 147 0.21 13.10 -19.48
CA VAL A 147 1.30 12.95 -20.46
C VAL A 147 1.49 14.24 -21.26
N ASP A 148 0.42 14.83 -21.79
CA ASP A 148 0.53 16.05 -22.59
C ASP A 148 1.11 17.23 -21.79
N LYS A 149 0.73 17.35 -20.51
CA LYS A 149 1.32 18.34 -19.60
C LYS A 149 2.81 18.06 -19.34
N MET A 150 3.19 16.79 -19.19
CA MET A 150 4.59 16.39 -18.97
C MET A 150 5.49 16.56 -20.20
N LEU A 151 4.89 16.60 -21.40
CA LEU A 151 5.60 16.89 -22.64
C LEU A 151 5.70 18.40 -22.92
N GLY A 152 5.06 19.23 -22.09
CA GLY A 152 5.11 20.68 -22.18
C GLY A 152 6.44 21.29 -21.72
N LYS A 153 6.65 22.57 -22.07
CA LYS A 153 7.89 23.32 -21.76
C LYS A 153 8.25 23.35 -20.28
N SER A 154 7.26 23.32 -19.38
CA SER A 154 7.46 23.34 -17.93
C SER A 154 8.18 22.11 -17.37
N PHE A 155 8.17 21.00 -18.11
CA PHE A 155 8.81 19.74 -17.72
C PHE A 155 10.18 19.52 -18.33
N GLN A 156 10.59 20.39 -19.25
CA GLN A 156 11.87 20.27 -19.93
C GLN A 156 13.03 20.20 -18.94
N LYS A 157 12.97 20.97 -17.84
CA LYS A 157 13.96 20.92 -16.75
C LYS A 157 14.16 19.52 -16.14
N TYR A 158 13.13 18.69 -16.09
CA TYR A 158 13.24 17.33 -15.53
C TYR A 158 13.79 16.35 -16.56
N ILE A 159 13.42 16.53 -17.83
CA ILE A 159 13.91 15.72 -18.95
C ILE A 159 15.41 15.99 -19.16
N ASP A 160 15.81 17.26 -19.19
CA ASP A 160 17.20 17.67 -19.42
C ASP A 160 18.14 17.19 -18.31
N ASN A 161 17.66 17.18 -17.07
CA ASN A 161 18.41 16.70 -15.90
C ASN A 161 18.21 15.18 -15.65
N ASN A 162 17.54 14.47 -16.55
CA ASN A 162 17.27 13.03 -16.46
C ASN A 162 16.67 12.60 -15.09
N VAL A 163 15.77 13.42 -14.56
CA VAL A 163 15.17 13.25 -13.23
C VAL A 163 14.06 12.21 -13.28
N LYS A 164 14.02 11.34 -12.27
CA LYS A 164 12.93 10.36 -12.08
C LYS A 164 11.64 11.07 -11.70
N ILE A 165 10.56 10.77 -12.42
CA ILE A 165 9.23 11.36 -12.18
C ILE A 165 8.29 10.26 -11.71
N MET A 166 7.77 10.41 -10.49
CA MET A 166 6.79 9.52 -9.91
C MET A 166 5.38 10.03 -10.13
N VAL A 167 4.51 9.13 -10.60
CA VAL A 167 3.12 9.44 -10.91
C VAL A 167 2.15 8.55 -10.13
N PRO A 168 0.90 8.99 -9.93
CA PRO A 168 -0.12 8.24 -9.22
C PRO A 168 -0.29 6.82 -9.77
N SER A 169 -0.44 5.84 -8.88
CA SER A 169 -0.51 4.43 -9.26
C SER A 169 -1.67 4.10 -10.20
N ASP A 170 -2.76 4.86 -10.10
CA ASP A 170 -3.98 4.79 -10.93
C ASP A 170 -3.76 5.36 -12.34
N TYR A 171 -2.82 6.29 -12.52
CA TYR A 171 -2.53 6.89 -13.82
C TYR A 171 -1.36 6.21 -14.54
N TYR A 172 -0.43 5.60 -13.81
CA TYR A 172 0.81 5.06 -14.36
C TYR A 172 0.62 4.15 -15.58
N ASP A 173 -0.28 3.16 -15.49
CA ASP A 173 -0.47 2.17 -16.56
C ASP A 173 -1.06 2.83 -17.82
N GLY A 174 -2.01 3.77 -17.66
CA GLY A 174 -2.57 4.55 -18.75
C GLY A 174 -1.54 5.51 -19.37
N MET A 175 -0.74 6.18 -18.54
CA MET A 175 0.32 7.09 -19.02
C MET A 175 1.38 6.34 -19.82
N LYS A 176 1.78 5.14 -19.37
CA LYS A 176 2.70 4.27 -20.11
C LYS A 176 2.12 3.90 -21.48
N ALA A 177 0.87 3.47 -21.54
CA ALA A 177 0.22 3.11 -22.79
C ALA A 177 0.17 4.30 -23.77
N GLU A 178 -0.22 5.48 -23.29
CA GLU A 178 -0.31 6.69 -24.11
C GLU A 178 1.05 7.18 -24.60
N LEU A 179 2.07 7.12 -23.76
CA LEU A 179 3.42 7.50 -24.14
C LEU A 179 3.99 6.54 -25.21
N GLN A 180 3.76 5.24 -25.07
CA GLN A 180 4.15 4.25 -26.07
C GLN A 180 3.42 4.45 -27.40
N LYS A 181 2.11 4.74 -27.38
CA LYS A 181 1.36 5.09 -28.61
C LYS A 181 1.96 6.31 -29.31
N LYS A 182 2.31 7.36 -28.55
CA LYS A 182 2.94 8.58 -29.09
C LYS A 182 4.34 8.29 -29.65
N ILE A 183 5.15 7.49 -28.97
CA ILE A 183 6.48 7.05 -29.44
C ILE A 183 6.36 6.32 -30.78
N VAL A 184 5.54 5.27 -30.86
CA VAL A 184 5.34 4.48 -32.09
C VAL A 184 4.81 5.34 -33.23
N SER A 185 3.86 6.24 -32.93
CA SER A 185 3.33 7.16 -33.95
C SER A 185 4.41 8.11 -34.49
N LEU A 186 5.33 8.55 -33.63
CA LEU A 186 6.35 9.52 -34.00
C LEU A 186 7.53 8.84 -34.71
N GLU A 187 7.89 7.62 -34.32
CA GLU A 187 8.83 6.76 -35.03
C GLU A 187 8.39 6.49 -36.48
N LYS A 188 7.12 6.11 -36.69
CA LYS A 188 6.57 5.93 -38.04
C LYS A 188 6.62 7.20 -38.89
N LYS A 189 6.44 8.38 -38.28
CA LYS A 189 6.55 9.67 -38.98
C LYS A 189 7.99 9.98 -39.36
N ILE A 190 8.95 9.67 -38.49
CA ILE A 190 10.38 9.85 -38.76
C ILE A 190 10.83 8.90 -39.87
N GLU A 191 10.40 7.64 -39.84
CA GLU A 191 10.72 6.64 -40.87
C GLU A 191 10.24 7.07 -42.26
N ARG A 192 8.98 7.50 -42.39
CA ARG A 192 8.44 8.04 -43.65
C ARG A 192 9.21 9.27 -44.15
N LEU A 193 9.70 10.12 -43.25
CA LEU A 193 10.50 11.28 -43.65
C LEU A 193 11.89 10.87 -44.15
N LYS A 194 12.50 9.85 -43.52
CA LYS A 194 13.77 9.26 -43.97
C LYS A 194 13.63 8.62 -45.35
N GLU A 195 12.54 7.90 -45.61
CA GLU A 195 12.23 7.35 -46.95
C GLU A 195 12.10 8.44 -48.01
N GLN A 196 11.61 9.63 -47.63
CA GLN A 196 11.52 10.81 -48.49
C GLN A 196 12.83 11.60 -48.59
N GLY A 197 13.93 11.10 -48.02
CA GLY A 197 15.24 11.78 -47.99
C GLY A 197 15.28 13.05 -47.12
N LYS A 198 14.26 13.30 -46.30
CA LYS A 198 14.16 14.47 -45.41
C LYS A 198 14.50 14.08 -43.97
N THR A 199 15.47 14.76 -43.39
CA THR A 199 15.81 14.59 -41.96
C THR A 199 15.17 15.70 -41.14
N ASP A 200 14.35 15.35 -40.16
CA ASP A 200 13.70 16.29 -39.25
C ASP A 200 14.28 16.16 -37.84
N VAL A 201 15.29 17.00 -37.56
CA VAL A 201 16.00 17.04 -36.28
C VAL A 201 15.05 17.37 -35.12
N LEU A 202 14.00 18.16 -35.36
CA LEU A 202 13.04 18.52 -34.31
C LEU A 202 12.19 17.33 -33.88
N LYS A 203 11.74 16.52 -34.84
CA LYS A 203 11.01 15.28 -34.52
C LYS A 203 11.90 14.26 -33.82
N GLN A 204 13.16 14.15 -34.23
CA GLN A 204 14.11 13.26 -33.54
C GLN A 204 14.31 13.70 -32.07
N ALA A 205 14.50 14.99 -31.83
CA ALA A 205 14.59 15.53 -30.48
C ALA A 205 13.29 15.31 -29.66
N GLN A 206 12.12 15.38 -30.29
CA GLN A 206 10.84 15.03 -29.63
C GLN A 206 10.78 13.56 -29.25
N LEU A 207 11.22 12.65 -30.12
CA LEU A 207 11.27 11.22 -29.83
C LEU A 207 12.16 10.94 -28.62
N ASP A 208 13.33 11.55 -28.59
CA ASP A 208 14.29 11.36 -27.50
C ASP A 208 13.72 11.86 -26.17
N LYS A 209 13.02 13.00 -26.16
CA LYS A 209 12.27 13.48 -24.99
C LYS A 209 11.24 12.46 -24.51
N TYR A 210 10.49 11.84 -25.42
CA TYR A 210 9.46 10.86 -25.05
C TYR A 210 10.09 9.60 -24.46
N LYS A 211 11.22 9.15 -25.02
CA LYS A 211 11.98 7.99 -24.52
C LYS A 211 12.59 8.24 -23.14
N VAL A 212 13.15 9.43 -22.91
CA VAL A 212 13.67 9.84 -21.59
C VAL A 212 12.55 9.88 -20.57
N LEU A 213 11.39 10.47 -20.91
CA LEU A 213 10.23 10.48 -20.02
C LEU A 213 9.75 9.06 -19.70
N ASP A 214 9.66 8.18 -20.70
CA ASP A 214 9.21 6.79 -20.52
C ASP A 214 10.13 6.01 -19.57
N LYS A 215 11.45 6.17 -19.75
CA LYS A 215 12.47 5.53 -18.90
C LYS A 215 12.42 6.04 -17.45
N ASN A 216 12.16 7.33 -17.27
CA ASN A 216 12.22 7.97 -15.95
C ASN A 216 10.87 7.94 -15.21
N LEU A 217 9.79 7.50 -15.86
CA LEU A 217 8.46 7.39 -15.26
C LEU A 217 8.41 6.23 -14.24
N GLN A 218 8.04 6.55 -13.01
CA GLN A 218 7.90 5.59 -11.91
C GLN A 218 6.49 5.56 -11.34
N LYS A 219 6.05 4.36 -10.95
CA LYS A 219 4.77 4.15 -10.27
C LYS A 219 4.90 4.52 -8.79
N SER A 220 4.03 5.40 -8.29
CA SER A 220 3.90 5.65 -6.86
C SER A 220 3.23 4.46 -6.16
N LYS A 221 3.34 4.41 -4.84
CA LYS A 221 2.52 3.53 -4.01
C LYS A 221 1.16 4.15 -3.67
N VAL A 222 0.93 5.42 -4.00
CA VAL A 222 -0.28 6.19 -3.65
C VAL A 222 -1.04 6.60 -4.90
N SER A 223 -2.34 6.33 -4.94
CA SER A 223 -3.22 6.80 -6.03
C SER A 223 -3.73 8.24 -5.81
N ASN A 224 -4.24 8.89 -6.85
CA ASN A 224 -4.88 10.21 -6.71
C ASN A 224 -6.04 10.17 -5.72
N LYS A 225 -6.84 9.10 -5.77
CA LYS A 225 -7.97 8.90 -4.85
C LYS A 225 -7.51 8.83 -3.40
N GLU A 226 -6.45 8.08 -3.13
CA GLU A 226 -5.90 7.97 -1.78
C GLU A 226 -5.26 9.28 -1.30
N ALA A 227 -4.67 10.06 -2.20
CA ALA A 227 -4.14 11.39 -1.89
C ALA A 227 -5.25 12.38 -1.52
N LEU A 228 -6.35 12.38 -2.28
CA LEU A 228 -7.54 13.19 -1.97
C LEU A 228 -8.21 12.75 -0.67
N GLU A 229 -8.32 11.43 -0.42
CA GLU A 229 -8.84 10.91 0.83
C GLU A 229 -7.97 11.30 2.02
N ALA A 230 -6.65 11.27 1.87
CA ALA A 230 -5.73 11.71 2.91
C ALA A 230 -5.86 13.19 3.23
N ARG A 231 -6.15 14.00 2.20
CA ARG A 231 -6.42 15.44 2.36
C ARG A 231 -7.75 15.72 3.04
N ASN A 232 -8.81 15.01 2.68
CA ASN A 232 -10.16 15.26 3.19
C ASN A 232 -10.40 14.59 4.55
N THR A 233 -9.90 13.38 4.72
CA THR A 233 -10.15 12.51 5.87
C THR A 233 -8.84 11.83 6.30
N PRO A 234 -7.87 12.57 6.85
CA PRO A 234 -6.54 12.03 7.14
C PRO A 234 -6.57 10.88 8.16
N ARG A 235 -7.48 10.93 9.14
CA ARG A 235 -7.64 9.87 10.15
C ARG A 235 -8.07 8.55 9.51
N LEU A 236 -9.10 8.58 8.66
CA LEU A 236 -9.59 7.41 7.95
C LEU A 236 -8.52 6.84 7.03
N SER A 237 -7.85 7.72 6.27
CA SER A 237 -6.79 7.31 5.35
C SER A 237 -5.62 6.63 6.07
N THR A 238 -5.24 7.15 7.24
CA THR A 238 -4.20 6.56 8.09
C THR A 238 -4.65 5.23 8.68
N ALA A 239 -5.88 5.15 9.18
CA ALA A 239 -6.45 3.91 9.72
C ALA A 239 -6.45 2.79 8.67
N LYS A 240 -6.81 3.08 7.42
CA LYS A 240 -6.74 2.10 6.31
C LYS A 240 -5.32 1.59 6.07
N ASP A 241 -4.32 2.46 6.10
CA ASP A 241 -2.92 2.06 5.94
C ASP A 241 -2.45 1.18 7.11
N VAL A 242 -2.80 1.54 8.35
CA VAL A 242 -2.50 0.74 9.54
C VAL A 242 -3.17 -0.64 9.45
N LEU A 243 -4.45 -0.69 9.11
CA LEU A 243 -5.20 -1.94 8.94
C LEU A 243 -4.60 -2.81 7.83
N ARG A 244 -4.21 -2.21 6.70
CA ARG A 244 -3.55 -2.93 5.60
C ARG A 244 -2.22 -3.55 6.04
N THR A 245 -1.41 -2.82 6.80
CA THR A 245 -0.14 -3.33 7.34
C THR A 245 -0.38 -4.43 8.37
N GLY A 246 -1.32 -4.25 9.29
CA GLY A 246 -1.70 -5.28 10.28
C GLY A 246 -2.26 -6.54 9.64
N HIS A 247 -3.12 -6.41 8.63
CA HIS A 247 -3.65 -7.54 7.87
C HIS A 247 -2.52 -8.32 7.18
N ARG A 248 -1.56 -7.63 6.56
CA ARG A 248 -0.38 -8.28 5.96
C ARG A 248 0.48 -8.98 7.01
N ALA A 249 0.61 -8.43 8.21
CA ALA A 249 1.30 -9.09 9.32
C ALA A 249 0.61 -10.42 9.67
N GLY A 250 -0.71 -10.41 9.82
CA GLY A 250 -1.51 -11.61 10.08
C GLY A 250 -1.37 -12.67 8.98
N VAL A 251 -1.45 -12.28 7.71
CA VAL A 251 -1.23 -13.20 6.58
C VAL A 251 0.19 -13.77 6.59
N LYS A 252 1.21 -12.96 6.91
CA LYS A 252 2.60 -13.42 6.98
C LYS A 252 2.82 -14.38 8.15
N GLN A 253 2.21 -14.11 9.30
CA GLN A 253 2.24 -14.98 10.47
C GLN A 253 1.55 -16.31 10.20
N ALA A 254 0.36 -16.28 9.56
CA ALA A 254 -0.36 -17.48 9.16
C ALA A 254 0.46 -18.36 8.21
N LYS A 255 1.10 -17.75 7.19
CA LYS A 255 2.01 -18.47 6.28
C LYS A 255 3.20 -19.10 7.00
N THR A 256 3.81 -18.36 7.92
CA THR A 256 4.97 -18.84 8.70
C THR A 256 4.58 -19.99 9.63
N GLY A 257 3.39 -19.89 10.25
CA GLY A 257 2.80 -20.98 11.03
C GLY A 257 2.55 -22.21 10.17
N ALA A 258 1.85 -22.08 9.04
CA ALA A 258 1.50 -23.21 8.17
C ALA A 258 2.73 -23.94 7.58
N LEU A 259 3.78 -23.21 7.19
CA LEU A 259 4.98 -23.80 6.56
C LEU A 259 5.91 -24.53 7.56
N LYS A 260 5.86 -24.15 8.85
CA LYS A 260 6.74 -24.67 9.89
C LYS A 260 6.04 -25.60 10.89
N MET A 261 4.72 -25.78 10.77
CA MET A 261 4.08 -26.93 11.37
C MET A 261 4.70 -28.19 10.74
N PRO A 262 5.32 -29.10 11.52
CA PRO A 262 5.76 -30.35 10.96
C PRO A 262 4.55 -31.02 10.30
N VAL A 263 4.78 -31.63 9.13
CA VAL A 263 3.87 -32.53 8.41
C VAL A 263 3.61 -33.78 9.26
N CYS A 264 3.09 -33.59 10.47
CA CYS A 264 2.72 -34.62 11.44
C CYS A 264 1.23 -34.53 11.79
N CYS A 265 0.55 -33.43 11.45
CA CYS A 265 -0.91 -33.41 11.34
C CYS A 265 -1.29 -33.35 9.86
N THR A 266 -1.24 -34.49 9.17
CA THR A 266 -2.35 -34.78 8.27
C THR A 266 -3.63 -34.62 9.09
N VAL A 267 -4.35 -33.52 8.88
CA VAL A 267 -5.78 -33.49 9.18
C VAL A 267 -6.39 -34.53 8.23
N ARG A 268 -6.32 -35.79 8.63
CA ARG A 268 -7.18 -36.84 8.10
C ARG A 268 -8.56 -36.43 8.58
N LEU A 269 -9.31 -35.77 7.71
CA LEU A 269 -10.77 -35.68 7.81
C LEU A 269 -11.28 -37.13 7.81
N ALA A 270 -11.24 -37.76 8.98
CA ALA A 270 -11.92 -39.01 9.22
C ALA A 270 -13.41 -38.68 9.16
N ARG A 271 -14.01 -38.86 7.97
CA ARG A 271 -15.43 -39.16 7.88
C ARG A 271 -15.61 -40.46 8.66
N LYS A 272 -15.91 -40.37 9.95
CA LYS A 272 -16.55 -41.47 10.68
C LYS A 272 -17.92 -41.67 10.02
N LYS A 273 -17.97 -42.52 9.00
CA LYS A 273 -19.19 -43.29 8.73
C LYS A 273 -19.20 -44.39 9.78
N GLU A 274 -19.77 -44.10 10.95
CA GLU A 274 -20.22 -45.16 11.84
C GLU A 274 -21.45 -45.78 11.18
N VAL A 275 -21.22 -46.88 10.46
CA VAL A 275 -22.26 -47.83 10.10
C VAL A 275 -22.45 -48.70 11.35
N ILE A 276 -23.57 -48.49 12.04
CA ILE A 276 -24.01 -49.31 13.17
C ILE A 276 -24.51 -50.64 12.59
N PRO A 277 -23.93 -51.81 12.92
CA PRO A 277 -24.54 -53.08 12.61
C PRO A 277 -25.63 -53.36 13.65
N ILE A 278 -26.85 -53.56 13.15
CA ILE A 278 -27.95 -54.15 13.90
C ILE A 278 -27.66 -55.65 14.02
N SER A 279 -27.55 -56.17 15.25
CA SER A 279 -27.74 -57.60 15.52
C SER A 279 -28.63 -57.78 16.74
N ILE A 280 -29.81 -58.34 16.52
CA ILE A 280 -30.80 -58.73 17.53
C ILE A 280 -30.52 -60.19 17.91
N SER A 281 -30.50 -60.51 19.20
CA SER A 281 -30.96 -61.83 19.69
C SER A 281 -31.33 -61.77 21.18
N ALA A 282 -32.39 -62.50 21.51
CA ALA A 282 -33.30 -62.32 22.63
C ALA A 282 -32.88 -63.01 23.95
N GLY A 283 -33.52 -62.60 25.06
CA GLY A 283 -33.34 -63.25 26.37
C GLY A 283 -34.20 -62.68 27.51
N TRP A 284 -35.51 -62.87 27.40
CA TRP A 284 -36.52 -63.09 28.46
C TRP A 284 -36.48 -62.40 29.85
N MET A 285 -37.68 -61.89 30.21
CA MET A 285 -38.38 -61.97 31.52
C MET A 285 -37.93 -61.11 32.72
N ARG A 286 -38.70 -60.05 33.04
CA ARG A 286 -39.81 -60.05 34.03
C ARG A 286 -40.25 -58.63 34.43
N THR A 287 -41.50 -58.33 34.08
CA THR A 287 -42.53 -57.54 34.78
C THR A 287 -42.36 -57.46 36.33
N TRP A 288 -42.61 -56.37 37.08
CA TRP A 288 -43.88 -55.65 37.31
C TRP A 288 -43.77 -54.56 38.41
N LYS A 289 -44.74 -53.63 38.39
CA LYS A 289 -45.25 -52.71 39.46
C LYS A 289 -44.43 -51.47 39.89
N GLN A 290 -45.00 -50.28 40.17
CA GLN A 290 -46.33 -49.68 40.07
C GLN A 290 -46.25 -48.24 40.64
N LYS A 291 -46.83 -47.23 39.95
CA LYS A 291 -47.77 -46.21 40.48
C LYS A 291 -47.78 -44.93 39.62
N ARG A 292 -48.92 -44.72 38.94
CA ARG A 292 -49.45 -43.44 38.45
C ARG A 292 -50.65 -43.04 39.32
N HIS A 293 -50.87 -41.75 39.53
CA HIS A 293 -52.17 -41.08 39.77
C HIS A 293 -52.10 -39.72 39.02
N TRP A 294 -52.80 -39.54 37.90
CA TRP A 294 -54.18 -39.04 37.68
C TRP A 294 -54.28 -37.49 37.86
N SER A 295 -54.41 -36.72 36.75
CA SER A 295 -55.65 -36.12 36.16
C SER A 295 -55.83 -34.68 36.67
N SER A 296 -56.11 -33.61 35.89
CA SER A 296 -57.27 -33.42 35.01
C SER A 296 -57.14 -32.19 34.09
N VAL A 297 -57.98 -32.21 33.06
CA VAL A 297 -58.31 -31.22 32.01
C VAL A 297 -59.05 -29.99 32.57
N ALA A 298 -58.83 -28.80 31.99
CA ALA A 298 -59.88 -27.77 31.85
C ALA A 298 -59.56 -26.80 30.69
N ILE A 299 -60.49 -26.78 29.73
CA ILE A 299 -60.64 -25.84 28.62
C ILE A 299 -61.54 -24.69 29.11
N THR A 300 -61.22 -23.44 28.79
CA THR A 300 -62.24 -22.38 28.72
C THR A 300 -61.91 -21.40 27.61
N ALA A 301 -62.76 -21.42 26.58
CA ALA A 301 -62.91 -20.37 25.59
C ALA A 301 -63.80 -19.25 26.16
N ARG A 302 -63.52 -17.99 25.80
CA ARG A 302 -64.53 -16.93 25.86
C ARG A 302 -64.24 -15.87 24.79
N THR A 303 -65.03 -15.93 23.73
CA THR A 303 -65.35 -14.81 22.84
C THR A 303 -66.52 -14.03 23.45
N TYR A 304 -66.37 -12.71 23.53
CA TYR A 304 -67.37 -11.71 23.19
C TYR A 304 -66.60 -10.45 22.76
#